data_AF-A0A5C6QIL5-F1
#
_entry.id   AF-A0A5C6QIL5-F1
#
_cell.length_a   1.000
_cell.length_b   1.000
_cell.length_c   1.000
_cell.angle_alpha   90.00
_cell.angle_beta   90.00
_cell.angle_gamma   90.00
#
_symmetry.space_group_name_H-M   'P 1'
#
loop_
_entity.id
_entity.type
_entity.pdbx_description
1 polymer ?
#
loop_
_entity_poly.entity_id
_entity_poly.type
_entity_poly.pdbx_seq_one_letter_code
_entity_poly.pdbx_strand_id
1 'polypeptide(L)'
;MKITNLSVKHSTIRSAKQCLSIAFILLLTSLSTACQVTEPAIITHNDVTNNDNTNDSIKYSQYYLTLKTLSNKQLLLEEKNQQSLLTSQLDDKTLSQGKLILLYSLPNPGLNQPYKAKRLLNEHLLASNKMSKDNLAFIMLLRDQLNIQLRLLEKQARADKEYNQHNDEHRATIEQLNQQLDLVNKQLILLKKIDKNISDRG
;
A
#
# COMPACT_ATOMS: atom_id res chain seq x y z
N MET A 1 50.96 -60.03 -16.07
CA MET A 1 49.64 -59.93 -15.41
C MET A 1 49.86 -59.65 -13.93
N LYS A 2 49.61 -58.41 -13.47
CA LYS A 2 49.44 -58.04 -12.06
C LYS A 2 48.82 -56.65 -12.02
N ILE A 3 47.55 -56.58 -11.61
CA ILE A 3 46.85 -55.35 -11.26
C ILE A 3 46.86 -55.27 -9.73
N THR A 4 47.04 -54.06 -9.19
CA THR A 4 46.52 -53.51 -7.92
C THR A 4 47.40 -52.29 -7.57
N ASN A 5 46.95 -51.17 -7.01
CA ASN A 5 45.67 -50.51 -6.85
C ASN A 5 46.04 -49.07 -6.45
N LEU A 6 45.41 -48.07 -7.07
CA LEU A 6 45.54 -46.65 -6.69
C LEU A 6 44.66 -46.39 -5.45
N SER A 7 45.25 -45.99 -4.32
CA SER A 7 44.50 -45.48 -3.17
C SER A 7 44.61 -43.96 -3.12
N VAL A 8 43.51 -43.30 -3.46
CA VAL A 8 43.35 -41.85 -3.38
C VAL A 8 42.78 -41.49 -2.00
N LYS A 9 43.53 -40.73 -1.19
CA LYS A 9 43.00 -40.04 -0.02
C LYS A 9 42.54 -38.65 -0.43
N HIS A 10 41.23 -38.39 -0.38
CA HIS A 10 40.67 -37.04 -0.57
C HIS A 10 39.96 -36.56 0.69
N SER A 11 40.55 -35.52 1.29
CA SER A 11 39.92 -34.29 1.81
C SER A 11 38.84 -34.36 2.90
N THR A 12 39.26 -34.11 4.15
CA THR A 12 38.43 -33.73 5.31
C THR A 12 38.27 -32.21 5.47
N ILE A 13 38.13 -31.46 4.37
CA ILE A 13 37.94 -30.00 4.38
C ILE A 13 36.61 -29.66 3.70
N ARG A 14 35.47 -29.97 4.34
CA ARG A 14 34.15 -29.50 3.87
C ARG A 14 33.14 -29.25 5.00
N SER A 15 33.29 -29.91 6.15
CA SER A 15 32.37 -29.80 7.29
C SER A 15 32.43 -28.47 8.05
N ALA A 16 33.58 -27.80 8.11
CA ALA A 16 33.73 -26.56 8.87
C ALA A 16 32.96 -25.36 8.28
N LYS A 17 32.79 -25.29 6.95
CA LYS A 17 32.06 -24.20 6.28
C LYS A 17 30.54 -24.32 6.44
N GLN A 18 30.01 -25.54 6.53
CA GLN A 18 28.58 -25.78 6.71
C GLN A 18 28.13 -25.43 8.14
N CYS A 19 28.96 -25.70 9.14
CA CYS A 19 28.61 -25.40 10.54
C CYS A 19 28.56 -23.88 10.82
N LEU A 20 29.50 -23.11 10.26
CA LEU A 20 29.48 -21.64 10.33
C LEU A 20 28.25 -21.03 9.63
N SER A 21 27.83 -21.59 8.49
CA SER A 21 26.64 -21.12 7.78
C SER A 21 25.35 -21.39 8.56
N ILE A 22 25.25 -22.54 9.24
CA ILE A 22 24.07 -22.89 10.05
C ILE A 22 24.00 -22.01 11.29
N ALA A 23 25.14 -21.73 11.94
CA ALA A 23 25.20 -20.82 13.07
C ALA A 23 24.77 -19.40 12.69
N PHE A 24 25.18 -18.91 11.51
CA PHE A 24 24.78 -17.59 11.02
C PHE A 24 23.29 -17.50 10.68
N ILE A 25 22.70 -18.56 10.10
CA ILE A 25 21.26 -18.64 9.82
C ILE A 25 20.46 -18.68 11.14
N LEU A 26 20.89 -19.44 12.13
CA LEU A 26 20.25 -19.48 13.45
C LEU A 26 20.31 -18.11 14.15
N LEU A 27 21.44 -17.42 14.06
CA LEU A 27 21.61 -16.08 14.63
C LEU A 27 20.68 -15.05 13.95
N LEU A 28 20.55 -15.09 12.62
CA LEU A 28 19.60 -14.24 11.87
C LEU A 28 18.12 -14.52 12.22
N THR A 29 17.75 -15.78 12.46
CA THR A 29 16.38 -16.10 12.90
C THR A 29 16.08 -15.60 14.32
N SER A 30 17.09 -15.53 15.20
CA SER A 30 16.93 -15.00 16.56
C SER A 30 16.80 -13.47 16.64
N LEU A 31 17.31 -12.73 15.65
CA LEU A 31 17.09 -11.28 15.55
C LEU A 31 15.73 -10.93 14.91
N SER A 32 15.07 -11.91 14.27
CA SER A 32 13.80 -11.69 13.56
C SER A 32 12.56 -11.78 14.46
N THR A 33 12.72 -12.17 15.73
CA THR A 33 11.63 -12.20 16.73
C THR A 33 11.37 -10.84 17.40
N ALA A 34 12.07 -9.78 17.02
CA ALA A 34 11.85 -8.42 17.56
C ALA A 34 10.75 -7.60 16.83
N CYS A 35 9.96 -8.22 15.95
CA CYS A 35 8.69 -7.66 15.47
C CYS A 35 7.52 -8.25 16.28
N GLN A 36 7.56 -8.14 17.61
CA GLN A 36 6.33 -8.28 18.39
C GLN A 36 5.52 -7.00 18.21
N VAL A 37 4.40 -7.14 17.50
CA VAL A 37 3.30 -6.18 17.47
C VAL A 37 3.01 -5.81 18.92
N THR A 38 3.20 -4.55 19.28
CA THR A 38 2.81 -4.01 20.58
C THR A 38 1.35 -4.38 20.81
N GLU A 39 1.09 -5.25 21.79
CA GLU A 39 -0.27 -5.55 22.22
C GLU A 39 -0.96 -4.21 22.55
N PRO A 40 -2.22 -4.02 22.13
CA PRO A 40 -2.94 -2.82 22.49
C PRO A 40 -3.10 -2.82 24.00
N ALA A 41 -2.50 -1.83 24.66
CA ALA A 41 -2.83 -1.51 26.03
C ALA A 41 -4.35 -1.30 26.09
N ILE A 42 -5.06 -2.21 26.75
CA ILE A 42 -6.47 -2.05 27.07
C ILE A 42 -6.52 -0.85 28.01
N ILE A 43 -6.85 0.33 27.47
CA ILE A 43 -7.17 1.50 28.28
C ILE A 43 -8.56 1.22 28.85
N THR A 44 -8.59 0.66 30.04
CA THR A 44 -9.80 0.61 30.86
C THR A 44 -10.17 2.06 31.16
N HIS A 45 -11.28 2.54 30.59
CA HIS A 45 -11.89 3.80 31.00
C HIS A 45 -12.41 3.65 32.42
N ASN A 46 -11.56 3.91 33.41
CA ASN A 46 -11.92 4.19 34.79
C ASN A 46 -10.69 4.81 35.45
N ASP A 47 -10.61 6.15 35.45
CA ASP A 47 -9.88 6.88 36.49
C ASP A 47 -10.54 8.24 36.68
N VAL A 48 -11.42 8.26 37.69
CA VAL A 48 -11.65 9.46 38.49
C VAL A 48 -10.54 9.49 39.54
N THR A 49 -10.06 10.70 39.82
CA THR A 49 -9.12 11.12 40.88
C THR A 49 -7.62 10.88 40.62
N ASN A 50 -6.88 11.93 40.25
CA ASN A 50 -6.26 12.83 41.22
C ASN A 50 -5.59 14.04 40.52
N ASN A 51 -5.56 15.16 41.25
CA ASN A 51 -5.01 16.45 40.86
C ASN A 51 -3.64 16.38 40.18
N ASP A 52 -3.58 16.82 38.93
CA ASP A 52 -2.49 17.68 38.45
C ASP A 52 -3.03 18.61 37.35
N ASN A 53 -2.81 19.91 37.51
CA ASN A 53 -3.24 20.97 36.59
C ASN A 53 -2.36 20.99 35.31
N THR A 54 -2.32 19.89 34.58
CA THR A 54 -1.87 19.86 33.20
C THR A 54 -3.09 19.75 32.31
N ASN A 55 -3.41 20.82 31.58
CA ASN A 55 -4.36 20.79 30.47
C ASN A 55 -4.14 19.50 29.67
N ASP A 56 -5.11 18.60 29.72
CA ASP A 56 -5.01 17.24 29.18
C ASP A 56 -5.00 17.31 27.64
N SER A 57 -3.83 17.68 27.11
CA SER A 57 -3.58 17.88 25.69
C SER A 57 -3.59 16.50 25.04
N ILE A 58 -4.73 16.14 24.45
CA ILE A 58 -4.93 14.91 23.70
C ILE A 58 -3.74 14.63 22.77
N LYS A 59 -3.13 13.46 22.93
CA LYS A 59 -2.00 13.01 22.11
C LYS A 59 -2.50 12.36 20.82
N TYR A 60 -2.24 12.99 19.68
CA TYR A 60 -2.72 12.53 18.37
C TYR A 60 -2.16 11.18 17.95
N SER A 61 -0.92 10.88 18.34
CA SER A 61 -0.31 9.58 18.12
C SER A 61 -1.09 8.46 18.81
N GLN A 62 -1.46 8.65 20.08
CA GLN A 62 -2.23 7.68 20.85
C GLN A 62 -3.63 7.51 20.27
N TYR A 63 -4.32 8.61 19.97
CA TYR A 63 -5.64 8.54 19.35
C TYR A 63 -5.60 7.79 18.01
N TYR A 64 -4.59 8.06 17.16
CA TYR A 64 -4.41 7.35 15.91
C TYR A 64 -4.19 5.84 16.10
N LEU A 65 -3.45 5.44 17.15
CA LEU A 65 -3.29 4.02 17.50
C LEU A 65 -4.61 3.40 17.97
N THR A 66 -5.40 4.11 18.78
CA THR A 66 -6.74 3.65 19.18
C THR A 66 -7.65 3.47 17.97
N LEU A 67 -7.63 4.39 17.00
CA LEU A 67 -8.42 4.22 15.79
C LEU A 67 -8.06 2.95 15.02
N LYS A 68 -6.78 2.53 15.03
CA LYS A 68 -6.37 1.28 14.36
C LYS A 68 -6.92 0.02 15.02
N THR A 69 -7.34 0.07 16.28
CA THR A 69 -7.93 -1.08 16.97
C THR A 69 -9.45 -1.16 16.81
N LEU A 70 -10.09 -0.13 16.26
CA LEU A 70 -11.54 -0.07 16.10
C LEU A 70 -12.02 -0.87 14.89
N SER A 71 -13.22 -1.44 15.00
CA SER A 71 -13.92 -2.05 13.88
C SER A 71 -14.46 -0.99 12.91
N ASN A 72 -14.75 -1.39 11.66
CA ASN A 72 -15.31 -0.50 10.64
C ASN A 72 -16.60 0.21 11.10
N LYS A 73 -17.48 -0.48 11.84
CA LYS A 73 -18.72 0.12 12.37
C LYS A 73 -18.42 1.21 13.41
N GLN A 74 -17.45 0.96 14.29
CA GLN A 74 -17.02 1.92 15.30
C GLN A 74 -16.33 3.13 14.67
N LEU A 75 -15.53 2.92 13.62
CA LEU A 75 -14.88 4.00 12.89
C LEU A 75 -15.88 4.92 12.18
N LEU A 76 -16.94 4.37 11.58
CA LEU A 76 -18.02 5.16 10.98
C LEU A 76 -18.81 5.94 12.03
N LEU A 77 -19.04 5.33 13.21
CA LEU A 77 -19.67 6.03 14.32
C LEU A 77 -18.79 7.18 14.81
N GLU A 78 -17.49 6.95 14.95
CA GLU A 78 -16.52 7.98 15.34
C GLU A 78 -16.45 9.11 14.31
N GLU A 79 -16.48 8.78 13.01
CA GLU A 79 -16.56 9.79 11.94
C GLU A 79 -17.77 10.71 12.16
N LYS A 80 -18.95 10.12 12.34
CA LYS A 80 -20.20 10.85 12.53
C LYS A 80 -20.16 11.71 13.78
N ASN A 81 -19.59 11.20 14.87
CA ASN A 81 -19.43 11.92 16.12
C ASN A 81 -18.50 13.13 15.95
N GLN A 82 -17.35 12.96 15.31
CA GLN A 82 -16.43 14.08 15.11
C GLN A 82 -16.97 15.11 14.11
N GLN A 83 -17.75 14.69 13.11
CA GLN A 83 -18.44 15.61 12.20
C GLN A 83 -19.51 16.44 12.91
N SER A 84 -20.31 15.83 13.79
CA SER A 84 -21.34 16.58 14.54
C SER A 84 -20.71 17.61 15.49
N LEU A 85 -19.59 17.26 16.13
CA LEU A 85 -18.80 18.18 16.95
C LEU A 85 -18.19 19.34 16.15
N LEU A 86 -17.85 19.13 14.88
CA LEU A 86 -17.36 20.20 14.02
C LEU A 86 -18.45 21.23 13.66
N THR A 87 -19.71 20.79 13.65
CA THR A 87 -20.89 21.62 13.36
C THR A 87 -21.49 22.31 14.59
N SER A 88 -21.18 21.84 15.80
CA SER A 88 -21.61 22.49 17.03
C SER A 88 -20.76 23.74 17.31
N GLN A 89 -21.34 24.74 17.99
CA GLN A 89 -20.65 25.99 18.37
C GLN A 89 -19.66 25.80 19.54
N LEU A 90 -19.21 24.57 19.84
CA LEU A 90 -18.28 24.33 20.93
C LEU A 90 -16.85 24.78 20.59
N ASP A 91 -16.11 25.20 21.61
CA ASP A 91 -14.70 25.63 21.56
C ASP A 91 -13.72 24.55 21.04
N ASP A 92 -14.17 23.31 20.84
CA ASP A 92 -13.32 22.15 20.55
C ASP A 92 -13.21 21.80 19.05
N LYS A 93 -13.63 22.70 18.17
CA LYS A 93 -13.67 22.49 16.71
C LYS A 93 -12.31 22.08 16.13
N THR A 94 -11.23 22.71 16.58
CA THR A 94 -9.86 22.45 16.11
C THR A 94 -9.42 21.03 16.45
N LEU A 95 -9.77 20.53 17.64
CA LEU A 95 -9.46 19.16 18.04
C LEU A 95 -10.24 18.14 17.23
N SER A 96 -11.56 18.34 17.07
CA SER A 96 -12.40 17.45 16.27
C SER A 96 -11.93 17.40 14.81
N GLN A 97 -11.49 18.54 14.26
CA GLN A 97 -10.85 18.57 12.94
C GLN A 97 -9.57 17.74 12.92
N GLY A 98 -8.71 17.87 13.93
CA GLY A 98 -7.52 17.04 14.12
C GLY A 98 -7.83 15.55 14.12
N LYS A 99 -8.82 15.13 14.91
CA LYS A 99 -9.29 13.73 14.99
C LYS A 99 -9.84 13.22 13.65
N LEU A 100 -10.60 14.04 12.92
CA LEU A 100 -11.10 13.70 11.59
C LEU A 100 -9.97 13.51 10.58
N ILE A 101 -8.93 14.35 10.62
CA ILE A 101 -7.75 14.19 9.76
C ILE A 101 -7.12 12.82 10.00
N LEU A 102 -6.96 12.41 11.26
CA LEU A 102 -6.40 11.12 11.62
C LEU A 102 -7.24 9.97 11.08
N LEU A 103 -8.57 10.08 11.20
CA LEU A 103 -9.51 9.09 10.70
C LEU A 103 -9.43 8.90 9.18
N TYR A 104 -9.42 10.01 8.41
CA TYR A 104 -9.30 9.96 6.95
C TYR A 104 -7.93 9.55 6.44
N SER A 105 -6.91 9.61 7.29
CA SER A 105 -5.55 9.15 6.99
C SER A 105 -5.34 7.66 7.27
N LEU A 106 -6.35 6.94 7.79
CA LEU A 106 -6.22 5.51 8.04
C LEU A 106 -6.21 4.72 6.74
N PRO A 107 -5.41 3.64 6.65
CA PRO A 107 -5.40 2.73 5.51
C PRO A 107 -6.59 1.76 5.56
N ASN A 108 -7.82 2.28 5.69
CA ASN A 108 -9.05 1.49 5.74
C ASN A 108 -9.90 1.74 4.49
N PRO A 109 -10.31 0.70 3.72
CA PRO A 109 -11.04 0.89 2.47
C PRO A 109 -12.36 1.67 2.59
N GLY A 110 -13.03 1.66 3.75
CA GLY A 110 -14.29 2.38 3.95
C GLY A 110 -14.15 3.88 4.24
N LEU A 111 -12.95 4.32 4.68
CA LEU A 111 -12.73 5.66 5.24
C LEU A 111 -11.46 6.35 4.73
N ASN A 112 -10.61 5.63 4.00
CA ASN A 112 -9.37 6.16 3.46
C ASN A 112 -9.66 7.22 2.40
N GLN A 113 -9.47 8.48 2.76
CA GLN A 113 -9.70 9.63 1.90
C GLN A 113 -8.47 10.55 1.96
N PRO A 114 -7.35 10.14 1.33
CA PRO A 114 -6.05 10.79 1.55
C PRO A 114 -6.04 12.25 1.03
N TYR A 115 -6.76 12.54 -0.06
CA TYR A 115 -6.91 13.92 -0.55
C TYR A 115 -7.69 14.80 0.43
N LYS A 116 -8.77 14.26 1.02
CA LYS A 116 -9.57 14.98 2.02
C LYS A 116 -8.77 15.21 3.29
N ALA A 117 -8.07 14.18 3.77
CA ALA A 117 -7.18 14.27 4.91
C ALA A 117 -6.12 15.35 4.70
N LYS A 118 -5.46 15.36 3.53
CA LYS A 118 -4.42 16.33 3.19
C LYS A 118 -4.94 17.77 3.18
N ARG A 119 -6.11 18.00 2.57
CA ARG A 119 -6.75 19.33 2.53
C ARG A 119 -7.04 19.82 3.95
N LEU A 120 -7.75 19.01 4.73
CA LEU A 120 -8.11 19.35 6.11
C LEU A 120 -6.88 19.56 6.99
N LEU A 121 -5.81 18.79 6.76
CA LEU A 121 -4.56 18.92 7.49
C LEU A 121 -3.87 20.25 7.22
N ASN A 122 -3.81 20.68 5.97
CA ASN A 122 -3.26 21.98 5.62
C ASN A 122 -4.09 23.11 6.25
N GLU A 123 -5.41 23.01 6.23
CA GLU A 123 -6.31 23.98 6.90
C GLU A 123 -6.08 24.01 8.41
N HIS A 124 -5.98 22.84 9.04
CA HIS A 124 -5.73 22.71 10.48
C HIS A 124 -4.38 23.30 10.90
N LEU A 125 -3.33 23.11 10.10
CA LEU A 125 -2.01 23.71 10.36
C LEU A 125 -1.98 25.23 10.22
N LEU A 126 -2.84 25.79 9.37
CA LEU A 126 -2.98 27.24 9.21
C LEU A 126 -3.82 27.84 10.36
N ALA A 127 -4.83 27.13 10.83
CA ALA A 127 -5.76 27.59 11.86
C ALA A 127 -5.30 27.33 13.30
N SER A 128 -4.53 26.26 13.53
CA SER A 128 -4.09 25.84 14.86
C SER A 128 -2.76 26.48 15.24
N ASN A 129 -2.80 27.47 16.14
CA ASN A 129 -1.60 28.08 16.73
C ASN A 129 -1.17 27.43 18.05
N LYS A 130 -1.92 26.46 18.55
CA LYS A 130 -1.72 25.82 19.86
C LYS A 130 -1.68 24.30 19.70
N MET A 131 -0.50 23.78 19.40
CA MET A 131 -0.24 22.35 19.35
C MET A 131 1.01 22.03 20.19
N SER A 132 0.96 20.94 20.95
CA SER A 132 2.16 20.44 21.64
C SER A 132 3.22 20.05 20.62
N LYS A 133 4.51 20.12 21.00
CA LYS A 133 5.62 19.77 20.10
C LYS A 133 5.49 18.35 19.55
N ASP A 134 5.06 17.41 20.38
CA ASP A 134 4.86 16.01 19.99
C ASP A 134 3.75 15.84 18.96
N ASN A 135 2.61 16.53 19.17
CA ASN A 135 1.50 16.50 18.23
C ASN A 135 1.88 17.18 16.91
N LEU A 136 2.66 18.27 16.94
CA LEU A 136 3.16 18.92 15.74
C LEU A 136 4.10 18.01 14.97
N ALA A 137 5.06 17.37 15.63
CA ALA A 137 5.98 16.43 14.99
C ALA A 137 5.22 15.25 14.35
N PHE A 138 4.24 14.69 15.06
CA PHE A 138 3.40 13.62 14.54
C PHE A 138 2.58 14.06 13.32
N ILE A 139 1.99 15.25 13.36
CA ILE A 139 1.24 15.80 12.23
C ILE A 139 2.13 16.12 11.04
N MET A 140 3.35 16.64 11.25
CA MET A 140 4.31 16.84 10.16
C MET A 140 4.68 15.51 9.50
N LEU A 141 4.94 14.47 10.29
CA LEU A 141 5.16 13.13 9.77
C LEU A 141 3.95 12.63 8.96
N LEU A 142 2.75 12.78 9.50
CA LEU A 142 1.51 12.39 8.81
C LEU A 142 1.35 13.13 7.48
N ARG A 143 1.68 14.42 7.44
CA ARG A 143 1.65 15.25 6.24
C ARG A 143 2.56 14.68 5.15
N ASP A 144 3.77 14.27 5.53
CA ASP A 144 4.76 13.74 4.60
C ASP A 144 4.34 12.35 4.10
N GLN A 145 3.78 11.51 4.97
CA GLN A 145 3.20 10.22 4.58
C GLN A 145 2.02 10.38 3.60
N LEU A 146 1.10 11.31 3.87
CA LEU A 146 0.00 11.61 2.96
C LEU A 146 0.51 12.09 1.60
N ASN A 147 1.53 12.96 1.56
CA ASN A 147 2.13 13.41 0.30
C ASN A 147 2.73 12.24 -0.51
N ILE A 148 3.42 11.31 0.17
CA ILE A 148 3.97 10.11 -0.47
C ILE A 148 2.84 9.26 -1.04
N GLN A 149 1.78 9.02 -0.26
CA GLN A 149 0.62 8.25 -0.69
C GLN A 149 -0.06 8.87 -1.92
N LEU A 150 -0.27 10.18 -1.93
CA LEU A 150 -0.86 10.88 -3.08
C LEU A 150 0.01 10.75 -4.33
N ARG A 151 1.32 10.94 -4.21
CA ARG A 151 2.25 10.75 -5.33
C ARG A 151 2.23 9.33 -5.88
N LEU A 152 2.09 8.32 -5.01
CA LEU A 152 1.96 6.92 -5.43
C LEU A 152 0.66 6.68 -6.19
N LEU A 153 -0.47 7.20 -5.68
CA LEU A 153 -1.77 7.10 -6.36
C LEU A 153 -1.74 7.75 -7.74
N GLU A 154 -1.14 8.93 -7.86
CA GLU A 154 -0.97 9.60 -9.16
C GLU A 154 -0.09 8.79 -10.12
N LYS A 155 1.01 8.24 -9.63
CA LYS A 155 1.89 7.39 -10.45
C LYS A 155 1.16 6.16 -10.95
N GLN A 156 0.37 5.52 -10.09
CA GLN A 156 -0.46 4.39 -10.46
C GLN A 156 -1.51 4.78 -11.51
N ALA A 157 -2.25 5.87 -11.29
CA ALA A 157 -3.25 6.34 -12.24
C ALA A 157 -2.65 6.67 -13.62
N ARG A 158 -1.43 7.23 -13.66
CA ARG A 158 -0.70 7.46 -14.92
C ARG A 158 -0.32 6.14 -15.61
N ALA A 159 0.24 5.20 -14.86
CA ALA A 159 0.61 3.89 -15.39
C ALA A 159 -0.60 3.12 -15.94
N ASP A 160 -1.74 3.15 -15.23
CA ASP A 160 -2.98 2.53 -15.68
C ASP A 160 -3.51 3.18 -16.97
N LYS A 161 -3.40 4.51 -17.08
CA LYS A 161 -3.78 5.23 -18.30
C LYS A 161 -2.89 4.87 -19.48
N GLU A 162 -1.57 4.85 -19.28
CA GLU A 162 -0.58 4.47 -20.32
C GLU A 162 -0.81 3.03 -20.78
N TYR A 163 -1.05 2.11 -19.83
CA TYR A 163 -1.36 0.71 -20.14
C TYR A 163 -2.64 0.57 -20.98
N ASN A 164 -3.72 1.26 -20.59
CA ASN A 164 -4.98 1.20 -21.32
C ASN A 164 -4.85 1.80 -22.74
N GLN A 165 -4.12 2.91 -22.89
CA GLN A 165 -3.85 3.50 -24.20
C GLN A 165 -3.10 2.53 -25.12
N HIS A 166 -2.04 1.90 -24.61
CA HIS A 166 -1.28 0.92 -25.36
C HIS A 166 -2.12 -0.31 -25.74
N ASN A 167 -2.98 -0.76 -24.83
CA ASN A 167 -3.91 -1.86 -25.09
C ASN A 167 -4.93 -1.50 -26.18
N ASP A 168 -5.43 -0.27 -26.20
CA ASP A 168 -6.35 0.21 -27.24
C ASP A 168 -5.66 0.31 -28.61
N GLU A 169 -4.43 0.81 -28.66
CA GLU A 169 -3.59 0.86 -29.87
C GLU A 169 -3.31 -0.55 -30.43
N HIS A 170 -2.98 -1.49 -29.55
CA HIS A 170 -2.81 -2.90 -29.91
C HIS A 170 -4.09 -3.53 -30.44
N ARG A 171 -5.23 -3.26 -29.80
CA ARG A 171 -6.52 -3.78 -30.24
C ARG A 171 -6.86 -3.27 -31.65
N ALA A 172 -6.65 -1.99 -31.91
CA ALA A 172 -6.86 -1.40 -33.24
C ALA A 172 -5.93 -2.02 -34.30
N THR A 173 -4.66 -2.25 -33.95
CA THR A 173 -3.69 -2.89 -34.85
C THR A 173 -4.09 -4.33 -35.18
N ILE A 174 -4.51 -5.12 -34.17
CA ILE A 174 -4.98 -6.49 -34.36
C ILE A 174 -6.20 -6.52 -35.27
N GLU A 175 -7.14 -5.59 -35.11
CA GLU A 175 -8.31 -5.48 -35.96
C GLU A 175 -7.94 -5.19 -37.42
N GLN A 176 -7.04 -4.23 -37.66
CA GLN A 176 -6.54 -3.93 -39.01
C GLN A 176 -5.84 -5.13 -39.65
N LEU A 177 -4.98 -5.84 -38.90
CA LEU A 177 -4.29 -7.03 -39.39
C LEU A 177 -5.26 -8.15 -39.73
N ASN A 178 -6.31 -8.36 -38.92
CA ASN A 178 -7.35 -9.35 -39.19
C ASN A 178 -8.13 -9.01 -40.48
N GLN A 179 -8.44 -7.73 -40.72
CA GLN A 179 -9.09 -7.30 -41.96
C GLN A 179 -8.20 -7.54 -43.18
N GLN A 180 -6.90 -7.24 -43.09
CA GLN A 180 -5.94 -7.51 -44.17
C GLN A 180 -5.82 -9.02 -44.45
N LEU A 181 -5.76 -9.83 -43.40
CA LEU A 181 -5.67 -11.29 -43.52
C LEU A 181 -6.91 -11.87 -44.21
N ASP A 182 -8.11 -11.41 -43.86
CA ASP A 182 -9.35 -11.82 -44.53
C ASP A 182 -9.34 -11.45 -46.03
N LEU A 183 -8.86 -10.26 -46.36
CA LEU A 183 -8.75 -9.82 -47.76
C LEU A 183 -7.77 -10.69 -48.55
N VAL A 184 -6.58 -10.96 -48.00
CA VAL A 184 -5.57 -11.83 -48.63
C VAL A 184 -6.09 -13.26 -48.79
N ASN A 185 -6.80 -13.79 -47.79
CA ASN A 185 -7.39 -15.13 -47.85
C ASN A 185 -8.45 -15.22 -48.97
N LYS A 186 -9.30 -14.20 -49.12
CA LYS A 186 -10.26 -14.11 -50.23
C LYS A 186 -9.56 -14.11 -51.59
N GLN A 187 -8.47 -13.34 -51.73
CA GLN A 187 -7.67 -13.32 -52.96
C GLN A 187 -7.05 -14.68 -53.27
N LEU A 188 -6.49 -15.36 -52.26
CA LEU A 188 -5.91 -16.70 -52.42
C LEU A 188 -6.96 -17.72 -52.90
N ILE A 189 -8.18 -17.69 -52.35
CA ILE A 189 -9.28 -18.56 -52.77
C ILE A 189 -9.65 -18.28 -54.23
N LEU A 190 -9.70 -17.02 -54.65
CA LEU A 190 -9.97 -16.66 -56.04
C LEU A 190 -8.87 -17.18 -56.98
N LEU A 191 -7.60 -16.97 -56.63
CA LEU A 191 -6.47 -17.49 -57.40
C LEU A 191 -6.56 -19.01 -57.56
N LYS A 192 -6.82 -19.73 -56.46
CA LYS A 192 -6.96 -21.18 -56.48
C LYS A 192 -8.12 -21.66 -57.38
N LYS A 193 -9.22 -20.91 -57.44
CA LYS A 193 -10.34 -21.20 -58.35
C LYS A 193 -9.95 -20.99 -59.81
N ILE A 194 -9.19 -19.93 -60.11
CA ILE A 194 -8.69 -19.65 -61.46
C ILE A 194 -7.74 -20.77 -61.91
N ASP A 195 -6.76 -21.14 -61.07
CA ASP A 195 -5.81 -22.22 -61.38
C ASP A 195 -6.53 -23.54 -61.69
N LYS A 196 -7.53 -23.89 -60.87
CA LYS A 196 -8.35 -25.08 -61.12
C LYS A 196 -9.10 -25.00 -62.46
N ASN A 197 -9.69 -23.85 -62.76
CA ASN A 197 -10.43 -23.66 -64.02
C ASN A 197 -9.50 -23.78 -65.25
N ILE A 198 -8.27 -23.28 -65.15
CA ILE A 198 -7.26 -23.41 -66.20
C ILE A 198 -6.83 -24.88 -66.34
N SER A 199 -6.56 -25.58 -65.22
CA SER A 199 -6.21 -27.00 -65.23
C SER A 199 -7.32 -27.92 -65.76
N ASP A 200 -8.59 -27.54 -65.61
CA ASP A 200 -9.73 -28.32 -66.13
C ASP A 200 -9.98 -28.05 -67.64
N ARG A 201 -9.35 -26.99 -68.22
CA ARG A 201 -9.51 -26.58 -69.62
C ARG A 201 -8.31 -26.91 -70.52
N GLY A 202 -7.14 -27.17 -69.94
CA GLY A 202 -5.93 -27.66 -70.64
C GLY A 202 -5.80 -29.17 -70.55
#